data_AF-A0A7C3TL17-F1
#
_entry.id   AF-A0A7C3TL17-F1
#
_cell.length_a   1.000
_cell.length_b   1.000
_cell.length_c   1.000
_cell.angle_alpha   90.00
_cell.angle_beta   90.00
_cell.angle_gamma   90.00
#
_symmetry.space_group_name_H-M   'P 1'
#
loop_
_entity.id
_entity.type
_entity.pdbx_description
1 polymer ?
#
loop_
_entity_poly.entity_id
_entity_poly.type
_entity_poly.pdbx_seq_one_letter_code
_entity_poly.pdbx_strand_id
1 'polypeptide(L)'
;MADQTQNPQNTNPQGGGWAPSGGTPMPPPGAQIPQGGAGAQMPPQTGYGSPFGDYPPAGSFGQQMPPSSPPPEDNTPANFQLGTKLPPKLNIPIPKHDLKFNEQYFLRLLAGSISLTKDEKKRIIDSIPKLKQSQIDELIRIFEDEKRKFAELSRKYTDQLERLAQKHYEEWMDLEAFYQQQEKANKDAEKAEEIRRKLGLK
;
A
#
# COMPACT_ATOMS: atom_id res chain seq x y z
N MET A 1 -19.89 55.99 46.10
CA MET A 1 -19.38 55.68 44.74
C MET A 1 -19.71 54.22 44.50
N ALA A 2 -20.59 53.95 43.54
CA ALA A 2 -21.26 52.66 43.36
C ALA A 2 -20.39 51.66 42.62
N ASP A 3 -20.28 50.46 43.17
CA ASP A 3 -19.66 49.28 42.59
C ASP A 3 -20.70 48.56 41.72
N GLN A 4 -20.46 48.52 40.40
CA GLN A 4 -21.28 47.80 39.44
C GLN A 4 -20.48 46.61 38.90
N THR A 5 -20.96 45.43 39.26
CA THR A 5 -20.58 44.13 38.73
C THR A 5 -21.09 43.98 37.29
N GLN A 6 -20.18 43.72 36.34
CA GLN A 6 -20.54 43.32 34.98
C GLN A 6 -20.02 41.92 34.64
N ASN A 7 -21.00 41.11 34.28
CA ASN A 7 -20.97 39.74 33.80
C ASN A 7 -20.44 39.66 32.35
N PRO A 8 -19.44 38.84 32.01
CA PRO A 8 -19.06 38.66 30.62
C PRO A 8 -19.96 37.64 29.91
N GLN A 9 -20.63 38.15 28.87
CA GLN A 9 -21.45 37.42 27.91
C GLN A 9 -20.67 36.34 27.17
N ASN A 10 -21.33 35.18 27.12
CA ASN A 10 -21.11 34.06 26.22
C ASN A 10 -21.30 34.50 24.75
N THR A 11 -20.24 34.46 23.95
CA THR A 11 -20.28 34.62 22.49
C THR A 11 -19.67 33.40 21.81
N ASN A 12 -20.54 32.53 21.31
CA ASN A 12 -20.20 31.38 20.48
C ASN A 12 -20.43 31.75 19.00
N PRO A 13 -19.41 31.80 18.13
CA PRO A 13 -19.61 32.07 16.71
C PRO A 13 -19.68 30.79 15.86
N GLN A 14 -20.68 30.79 14.96
CA GLN A 14 -20.67 30.20 13.61
C GLN A 14 -20.45 28.68 13.48
N GLY A 15 -21.57 27.94 13.51
CA GLY A 15 -21.70 26.66 12.81
C GLY A 15 -21.98 26.89 11.32
N GLY A 16 -20.94 26.79 10.48
CA GLY A 16 -21.07 26.70 9.02
C GLY A 16 -21.58 25.31 8.63
N GLY A 17 -22.83 25.22 8.22
CA GLY A 17 -23.42 24.02 7.65
C GLY A 17 -22.94 23.83 6.21
N TRP A 18 -22.11 22.80 5.99
CA TRP A 18 -21.90 22.18 4.69
C TRP A 18 -22.07 20.67 4.87
N ALA A 19 -23.15 20.13 4.33
CA ALA A 19 -23.28 18.70 4.08
C ALA A 19 -24.00 18.47 2.74
N PRO A 20 -23.60 17.40 2.01
CA PRO A 20 -23.65 17.34 0.55
C PRO A 20 -24.96 16.80 -0.02
N SER A 21 -25.38 17.38 -1.15
CA SER A 21 -26.43 16.88 -2.02
C SER A 21 -25.83 16.04 -3.17
N GLY A 22 -26.48 14.92 -3.49
CA GLY A 22 -26.33 14.25 -4.79
C GLY A 22 -25.69 12.87 -4.74
N GLY A 23 -26.42 11.90 -4.19
CA GLY A 23 -26.13 10.48 -4.42
C GLY A 23 -26.34 10.09 -5.88
N THR A 24 -25.37 9.40 -6.46
CA THR A 24 -25.53 8.61 -7.68
C THR A 24 -25.68 7.14 -7.27
N PRO A 25 -26.77 6.43 -7.62
CA PRO A 25 -26.94 5.03 -7.28
C PRO A 25 -26.12 4.13 -8.21
N MET A 26 -25.39 3.19 -7.60
CA MET A 26 -24.77 2.05 -8.28
C MET A 26 -25.85 1.08 -8.82
N PRO A 27 -25.65 0.44 -9.99
CA PRO A 27 -26.49 -0.67 -10.43
C PRO A 27 -26.12 -1.98 -9.70
N PRO A 28 -27.12 -2.85 -9.39
CA PRO A 28 -26.90 -4.11 -8.69
C PRO A 28 -26.32 -5.22 -9.59
N PRO A 29 -25.62 -6.22 -9.02
CA PRO A 29 -25.11 -7.37 -9.74
C PRO A 29 -26.19 -8.45 -9.90
N GLY A 30 -26.42 -8.89 -11.14
CA GLY A 30 -27.22 -10.08 -11.44
C GLY A 30 -28.45 -9.80 -12.29
N ALA A 31 -28.26 -9.78 -13.61
CA ALA A 31 -29.34 -10.01 -14.56
C ALA A 31 -28.81 -10.82 -15.75
N GLN A 32 -29.40 -12.00 -15.91
CA GLN A 32 -29.15 -12.99 -16.95
C GLN A 32 -29.51 -12.42 -18.33
N ILE A 33 -28.67 -12.66 -19.33
CA ILE A 33 -28.98 -12.40 -20.73
C ILE A 33 -29.61 -13.69 -21.31
N PRO A 34 -30.86 -13.68 -21.80
CA PRO A 34 -31.46 -14.84 -22.41
C PRO A 34 -31.00 -15.04 -23.86
N GLN A 35 -30.76 -16.31 -24.16
CA GLN A 35 -30.41 -16.93 -25.42
C GLN A 35 -31.65 -17.13 -26.31
N GLY A 36 -31.50 -16.92 -27.62
CA GLY A 36 -32.41 -17.37 -28.68
C GLY A 36 -32.62 -16.30 -29.75
N GLY A 37 -32.51 -16.55 -31.05
CA GLY A 37 -32.23 -17.78 -31.79
C GLY A 37 -32.46 -17.52 -33.28
N ALA A 38 -31.85 -18.38 -34.10
CA ALA A 38 -32.23 -18.77 -35.45
C ALA A 38 -32.21 -17.75 -36.60
N GLY A 39 -31.47 -18.12 -37.64
CA GLY A 39 -31.90 -17.91 -39.02
C GLY A 39 -30.81 -17.41 -39.96
N ALA A 40 -30.35 -18.33 -40.84
CA ALA A 40 -30.11 -18.11 -42.27
C ALA A 40 -29.07 -17.01 -42.67
N GLN A 41 -28.19 -17.15 -43.67
CA GLN A 41 -28.01 -18.03 -44.81
C GLN A 41 -26.57 -17.74 -45.29
N MET A 42 -25.88 -18.75 -45.83
CA MET A 42 -24.71 -18.50 -46.68
C MET A 42 -25.15 -17.85 -48.00
N PRO A 43 -24.33 -16.95 -48.57
CA PRO A 43 -24.23 -16.83 -50.01
C PRO A 43 -22.81 -17.11 -50.55
N PRO A 44 -22.70 -17.43 -51.86
CA PRO A 44 -21.54 -18.09 -52.46
C PRO A 44 -20.49 -17.13 -53.04
N GLN A 45 -19.38 -17.74 -53.50
CA GLN A 45 -18.27 -17.22 -54.29
C GLN A 45 -18.62 -16.24 -55.43
N THR A 46 -17.53 -15.63 -55.95
CA THR A 46 -17.31 -14.84 -57.19
C THR A 46 -17.39 -13.33 -56.95
N GLY A 47 -16.33 -12.54 -57.14
CA GLY A 47 -15.53 -12.35 -58.37
C GLY A 47 -15.71 -10.88 -58.78
N TYR A 48 -14.67 -10.23 -59.32
CA TYR A 48 -14.62 -8.80 -59.73
C TYR A 48 -14.61 -7.80 -58.54
N GLY A 49 -13.81 -6.75 -58.44
CA GLY A 49 -13.02 -5.99 -59.41
C GLY A 49 -13.26 -4.48 -59.14
N SER A 50 -12.18 -3.70 -58.92
CA SER A 50 -12.08 -2.22 -58.95
C SER A 50 -12.57 -1.42 -57.71
N PRO A 51 -12.26 -0.10 -57.55
CA PRO A 51 -11.29 0.80 -58.21
C PRO A 51 -10.57 1.78 -57.23
N PHE A 52 -9.24 1.75 -57.10
CA PHE A 52 -8.45 2.89 -56.65
C PHE A 52 -7.12 2.77 -57.39
N GLY A 53 -6.61 3.74 -58.14
CA GLY A 53 -6.73 5.18 -58.07
C GLY A 53 -5.40 5.64 -58.65
N ASP A 54 -5.48 6.31 -59.79
CA ASP A 54 -4.40 6.75 -60.65
C ASP A 54 -3.28 7.47 -59.88
N TYR A 55 -2.04 6.95 -59.93
CA TYR A 55 -0.83 7.72 -59.65
C TYR A 55 0.28 7.31 -60.64
N PRO A 56 0.99 8.28 -61.25
CA PRO A 56 1.92 8.02 -62.35
C PRO A 56 3.24 7.37 -61.87
N PRO A 57 3.92 6.62 -62.75
CA PRO A 57 5.10 5.84 -62.39
C PRO A 57 6.41 6.60 -62.61
N ALA A 58 7.45 6.04 -61.98
CA ALA A 58 8.88 6.15 -62.25
C ALA A 58 9.67 7.24 -61.50
N GLY A 59 10.50 6.77 -60.55
CA GLY A 59 11.60 7.54 -60.02
C GLY A 59 12.30 6.93 -58.80
N SER A 60 13.29 6.08 -59.06
CA SER A 60 14.53 5.96 -58.26
C SER A 60 14.53 5.18 -56.93
N PHE A 61 15.33 4.10 -56.91
CA PHE A 61 16.16 3.57 -55.82
C PHE A 61 15.58 3.63 -54.38
N GLY A 62 15.15 2.53 -53.78
CA GLY A 62 16.06 1.46 -53.39
C GLY A 62 16.74 1.75 -52.04
N GLN A 63 15.98 1.81 -50.95
CA GLN A 63 16.46 1.56 -49.58
C GLN A 63 15.30 1.01 -48.75
N GLN A 64 15.25 -0.32 -48.59
CA GLN A 64 14.43 -0.97 -47.57
C GLN A 64 15.12 -0.71 -46.23
N MET A 65 14.56 0.17 -45.41
CA MET A 65 14.97 0.28 -44.02
C MET A 65 14.65 -1.06 -43.32
N PRO A 66 15.62 -1.73 -42.68
CA PRO A 66 15.34 -2.92 -41.91
C PRO A 66 14.42 -2.57 -40.72
N PRO A 67 13.59 -3.52 -40.24
CA PRO A 67 12.78 -3.29 -39.06
C PRO A 67 13.71 -3.00 -37.88
N SER A 68 13.58 -1.79 -37.32
CA SER A 68 14.26 -1.38 -36.10
C SER A 68 13.94 -2.40 -35.01
N SER A 69 14.94 -3.17 -34.58
CA SER A 69 14.79 -3.99 -33.38
C SER A 69 14.41 -3.06 -32.21
N PRO A 70 13.48 -3.45 -31.32
CA PRO A 70 13.19 -2.64 -30.15
C PRO A 70 14.49 -2.39 -29.38
N PRO A 71 14.68 -1.18 -28.83
CA PRO A 71 15.89 -0.86 -28.08
C PRO A 71 16.10 -1.92 -26.98
N PRO A 72 17.35 -2.33 -26.72
CA PRO A 72 17.64 -3.29 -25.67
C PRO A 72 17.09 -2.78 -24.34
N GLU A 73 16.33 -3.62 -23.62
CA GLU A 73 15.82 -3.25 -22.31
C GLU A 73 17.02 -2.97 -21.38
N ASP A 74 17.03 -1.79 -20.76
CA ASP A 74 18.03 -1.44 -19.76
C ASP A 74 17.79 -2.27 -18.49
N ASN A 75 18.58 -3.33 -18.36
CA ASN A 75 18.57 -4.27 -17.23
C ASN A 75 19.55 -3.85 -16.14
N THR A 76 20.08 -2.62 -16.16
CA THR A 76 21.00 -2.16 -15.12
C THR A 76 20.28 -2.19 -13.76
N PRO A 77 20.78 -2.96 -12.78
CA PRO A 77 20.14 -3.05 -11.48
C PRO A 77 20.15 -1.68 -10.79
N ALA A 78 19.05 -1.39 -10.11
CA ALA A 78 18.84 -0.18 -9.32
C ALA A 78 19.71 -0.16 -8.06
N ASN A 79 20.10 -1.34 -7.56
CA ASN A 79 20.72 -1.50 -6.23
C ASN A 79 19.88 -0.81 -5.15
N PHE A 80 18.56 -0.82 -5.32
CA PHE A 80 17.63 -0.18 -4.40
C PHE A 80 17.60 -0.93 -3.07
N GLN A 81 17.77 -0.22 -1.96
CA GLN A 81 17.87 -0.82 -0.64
C GLN A 81 16.61 -0.52 0.19
N LEU A 82 15.82 -1.57 0.44
CA LEU A 82 14.67 -1.49 1.35
C LEU A 82 15.12 -1.17 2.79
N GLY A 83 14.37 -0.29 3.44
CA GLY A 83 14.54 0.03 4.85
C GLY A 83 15.68 1.00 5.17
N THR A 84 16.30 1.65 4.18
CA THR A 84 17.36 2.66 4.40
C THR A 84 16.88 3.91 5.13
N LYS A 85 15.60 4.29 4.94
CA LYS A 85 14.97 5.43 5.61
C LYS A 85 14.54 5.11 7.05
N LEU A 86 14.57 3.84 7.48
CA LEU A 86 14.14 3.46 8.81
C LEU A 86 15.17 3.90 9.88
N PRO A 87 14.71 4.33 11.06
CA PRO A 87 15.62 4.66 12.15
C PRO A 87 16.42 3.42 12.59
N PRO A 88 17.64 3.60 13.13
CA PRO A 88 18.54 2.51 13.48
C PRO A 88 18.01 1.61 14.61
N LYS A 89 17.09 2.11 15.43
CA LYS A 89 16.36 1.37 16.46
C LYS A 89 14.87 1.56 16.26
N LEU A 90 14.11 0.46 16.28
CA LEU A 90 12.66 0.46 16.12
C LEU A 90 12.02 0.23 17.50
N ASN A 91 11.01 1.03 17.86
CA ASN A 91 10.41 1.00 19.20
C ASN A 91 9.07 0.27 19.28
N ILE A 92 8.75 -0.57 18.30
CA ILE A 92 7.58 -1.44 18.40
C ILE A 92 7.87 -2.56 19.42
N PRO A 93 7.06 -2.70 20.48
CA PRO A 93 7.25 -3.75 21.47
C PRO A 93 6.90 -5.11 20.86
N ILE A 94 7.82 -6.07 20.99
CA ILE A 94 7.56 -7.46 20.61
C ILE A 94 6.93 -8.17 21.82
N PRO A 95 5.79 -8.87 21.64
CA PRO A 95 5.21 -9.68 22.70
C PRO A 95 6.18 -10.78 23.17
N LYS A 96 6.20 -11.06 24.47
CA LYS A 96 7.08 -12.07 25.07
C LYS A 96 6.95 -13.43 24.35
N HIS A 97 8.07 -14.01 23.94
CA HIS A 97 8.15 -15.29 23.22
C HIS A 97 9.39 -16.11 23.60
N ASP A 98 9.36 -17.41 23.29
CA ASP A 98 10.48 -18.34 23.51
C ASP A 98 11.33 -18.59 22.24
N LEU A 99 11.05 -17.85 21.16
CA LEU A 99 11.75 -17.96 19.88
C LEU A 99 13.14 -17.33 19.93
N LYS A 100 14.07 -17.90 19.14
CA LYS A 100 15.47 -17.47 19.04
C LYS A 100 15.71 -16.78 17.70
N PHE A 101 15.61 -15.46 17.67
CA PHE A 101 15.95 -14.65 16.50
C PHE A 101 16.39 -13.25 16.92
N ASN A 102 17.01 -12.50 16.00
CA ASN A 102 17.32 -11.10 16.24
C ASN A 102 16.06 -10.25 15.99
N GLU A 103 15.41 -9.86 17.09
CA GLU A 103 14.19 -9.06 17.11
C GLU A 103 14.29 -7.75 16.31
N GLN A 104 15.35 -6.98 16.51
CA GLN A 104 15.54 -5.69 15.81
C GLN A 104 15.80 -5.89 14.32
N TYR A 105 16.53 -6.95 13.97
CA TYR A 105 16.75 -7.31 12.57
C TYR A 105 15.45 -7.74 11.89
N PHE A 106 14.68 -8.60 12.54
CA PHE A 106 13.36 -9.02 12.07
C PHE A 106 12.42 -7.82 11.90
N LEU A 107 12.33 -6.93 12.89
CA LEU A 107 11.52 -5.71 12.78
C LEU A 107 11.98 -4.82 11.63
N ARG A 108 13.29 -4.72 11.37
CA ARG A 108 13.81 -3.95 10.23
C ARG A 108 13.39 -4.56 8.90
N LEU A 109 13.48 -5.88 8.76
CA LEU A 109 13.01 -6.59 7.58
C LEU A 109 11.50 -6.40 7.39
N LEU A 110 10.72 -6.59 8.46
CA LEU A 110 9.27 -6.44 8.45
C LEU A 110 8.85 -5.00 8.10
N ALA A 111 9.50 -4.01 8.69
CA ALA A 111 9.24 -2.60 8.41
C ALA A 111 9.55 -2.24 6.96
N GLY A 112 10.67 -2.75 6.43
CA GLY A 112 11.11 -2.52 5.07
C GLY A 112 10.33 -3.31 4.01
N SER A 113 9.58 -4.34 4.40
CA SER A 113 8.75 -5.12 3.48
C SER A 113 7.66 -4.24 2.85
N ILE A 114 7.56 -4.32 1.53
CA ILE A 114 6.57 -3.61 0.71
C ILE A 114 5.38 -4.55 0.40
N SER A 115 5.60 -5.86 0.51
CA SER A 115 4.59 -6.88 0.26
C SER A 115 3.50 -6.95 1.34
N LEU A 116 3.64 -6.22 2.44
CA LEU A 116 2.74 -6.27 3.59
C LEU A 116 2.13 -4.91 3.90
N THR A 117 0.82 -4.91 4.13
CA THR A 117 0.09 -3.76 4.67
C THR A 117 0.40 -3.53 6.15
N LYS A 118 0.09 -2.32 6.65
CA LYS A 118 0.19 -1.98 8.08
C LYS A 118 -0.49 -3.01 8.99
N ASP A 119 -1.69 -3.46 8.64
CA ASP A 119 -2.46 -4.42 9.43
C ASP A 119 -1.83 -5.82 9.42
N GLU A 120 -1.25 -6.23 8.30
CA GLU A 120 -0.53 -7.51 8.21
C GLU A 120 0.75 -7.48 9.05
N LYS A 121 1.52 -6.39 8.98
CA LYS A 121 2.71 -6.20 9.83
C LYS A 121 2.32 -6.28 11.31
N LYS A 122 1.25 -5.60 11.71
CA LYS A 122 0.70 -5.67 13.06
C LYS A 122 0.30 -7.09 13.45
N ARG A 123 -0.45 -7.80 12.59
CA ARG A 123 -0.87 -9.19 12.84
C ARG A 123 0.33 -10.14 12.99
N ILE A 124 1.38 -9.94 12.22
CA ILE A 124 2.61 -10.73 12.34
C ILE A 124 3.23 -10.50 13.71
N ILE A 125 3.42 -9.24 14.12
CA ILE A 125 3.98 -8.88 15.44
C ILE A 125 3.15 -9.51 16.57
N ASP A 126 1.82 -9.33 16.54
CA ASP A 126 0.91 -9.86 17.56
C ASP A 126 0.88 -11.41 17.59
N SER A 127 1.24 -12.05 16.47
CA SER A 127 1.24 -13.51 16.35
C SER A 127 2.56 -14.16 16.73
N ILE A 128 3.65 -13.40 16.93
CA ILE A 128 4.99 -13.94 17.26
C ILE A 128 4.96 -15.01 18.37
N PRO A 129 4.25 -14.82 19.51
CA PRO A 129 4.22 -15.83 20.59
C PRO A 129 3.57 -17.16 20.18
N LYS A 130 2.81 -17.17 19.08
CA LYS A 130 2.08 -18.33 18.57
C LYS A 130 2.83 -19.03 17.43
N LEU A 131 3.94 -18.46 16.97
CA LEU A 131 4.75 -19.02 15.89
C LEU A 131 5.71 -20.08 16.41
N LYS A 132 6.02 -21.04 15.54
CA LYS A 132 7.13 -21.99 15.72
C LYS A 132 8.42 -21.37 15.19
N GLN A 133 9.57 -21.86 15.67
CA GLN A 133 10.89 -21.41 15.20
C GLN A 133 11.03 -21.47 13.67
N SER A 134 10.63 -22.58 13.05
CA SER A 134 10.68 -22.71 11.59
C SER A 134 9.82 -21.69 10.85
N GLN A 135 8.77 -21.15 11.46
CA GLN A 135 7.90 -20.15 10.85
C GLN A 135 8.55 -18.76 10.90
N ILE A 136 9.18 -18.39 12.01
CA ILE A 136 9.89 -17.10 12.09
C ILE A 136 11.13 -17.11 11.19
N ASP A 137 11.83 -18.25 11.11
CA ASP A 137 12.98 -18.41 10.21
C ASP A 137 12.57 -18.27 8.74
N GLU A 138 11.42 -18.85 8.36
CA GLU A 138 10.89 -18.74 7.00
C GLU A 138 10.43 -17.31 6.68
N LEU A 139 9.81 -16.59 7.64
CA LEU A 139 9.48 -15.17 7.46
C LEU A 139 10.73 -14.33 7.22
N ILE A 140 11.80 -14.55 8.01
CA ILE A 140 13.08 -13.87 7.81
C ILE A 140 13.61 -14.15 6.40
N ARG A 141 13.63 -15.41 5.98
CA ARG A 141 14.08 -15.82 4.65
C ARG A 141 13.28 -15.14 3.53
N ILE A 142 11.96 -15.09 3.66
CA ILE A 142 11.06 -14.44 2.70
C ILE A 142 11.39 -12.94 2.58
N PHE A 143 11.59 -12.24 3.71
CA PHE A 143 11.90 -10.81 3.68
C PHE A 143 13.32 -10.51 3.19
N GLU A 144 14.30 -11.39 3.46
CA GLU A 144 15.64 -11.28 2.88
C GLU A 144 15.60 -11.48 1.36
N ASP A 145 14.85 -12.47 0.88
CA ASP A 145 14.63 -12.71 -0.54
C ASP A 145 13.90 -11.54 -1.21
N GLU A 146 12.91 -10.96 -0.54
CA GLU A 146 12.23 -9.74 -0.99
C GLU A 146 13.24 -8.61 -1.16
N LYS A 147 14.02 -8.30 -0.11
CA LYS A 147 15.05 -7.25 -0.15
C LYS A 147 16.04 -7.44 -1.30
N ARG A 148 16.48 -8.68 -1.56
CA ARG A 148 17.39 -9.00 -2.67
C ARG A 148 16.72 -8.74 -4.02
N LYS A 149 15.50 -9.23 -4.23
CA LYS A 149 14.75 -9.05 -5.49
C LYS A 149 14.53 -7.57 -5.80
N PHE A 150 14.23 -6.75 -4.79
CA PHE A 150 14.07 -5.30 -4.98
C PHE A 150 15.38 -4.59 -5.33
N ALA A 151 16.53 -5.07 -4.85
CA ALA A 151 17.83 -4.54 -5.23
C ALA A 151 18.20 -4.86 -6.69
N GLU A 152 17.73 -6.00 -7.20
CA GLU A 152 17.95 -6.47 -8.57
C GLU A 152 17.03 -5.80 -9.62
N LEU A 153 15.97 -5.10 -9.19
CA LEU A 153 15.06 -4.41 -10.11
C LEU A 153 15.80 -3.36 -10.95
N SER A 154 15.41 -3.19 -12.21
CA SER A 154 16.02 -2.20 -13.11
C SER A 154 15.84 -0.76 -12.59
N ARG A 155 16.83 0.09 -12.85
CA ARG A 155 16.82 1.53 -12.53
C ARG A 155 15.58 2.26 -13.00
N LYS A 156 14.92 1.79 -14.07
CA LYS A 156 13.67 2.38 -14.59
C LYS A 156 12.53 2.43 -13.57
N TYR A 157 12.58 1.59 -12.53
CA TYR A 157 11.57 1.56 -11.47
C TYR A 157 11.97 2.31 -10.20
N THR A 158 13.18 2.88 -10.12
CA THR A 158 13.73 3.49 -8.89
C THR A 158 12.79 4.53 -8.29
N ASP A 159 12.25 5.45 -9.09
CA ASP A 159 11.36 6.51 -8.61
C ASP A 159 10.05 5.95 -8.05
N GLN A 160 9.50 4.91 -8.68
CA GLN A 160 8.29 4.24 -8.21
C GLN A 160 8.57 3.47 -6.91
N LEU A 161 9.71 2.79 -6.84
CA LEU A 161 10.16 2.07 -5.66
C LEU A 161 10.41 3.01 -4.48
N GLU A 162 10.99 4.19 -4.72
CA GLU A 162 11.21 5.18 -3.68
C GLU A 162 9.91 5.71 -3.11
N ARG A 163 8.94 6.06 -3.98
CA ARG A 163 7.60 6.48 -3.54
C ARG A 163 6.88 5.40 -2.74
N LEU A 164 6.99 4.15 -3.19
CA LEU A 164 6.37 3.02 -2.52
C LEU A 164 7.02 2.75 -1.16
N ALA A 165 8.35 2.77 -1.09
CA ALA A 165 9.09 2.63 0.16
C ALA A 165 8.80 3.79 1.13
N GLN A 166 8.62 5.02 0.63
CA GLN A 166 8.22 6.16 1.43
C GLN A 166 6.84 5.96 2.06
N LYS A 167 5.86 5.48 1.30
CA LYS A 167 4.53 5.15 1.82
C LYS A 167 4.59 4.11 2.93
N HIS A 168 5.34 3.02 2.72
CA HIS A 168 5.46 1.96 3.73
C HIS A 168 6.25 2.40 4.96
N TYR A 169 7.19 3.33 4.81
CA TYR A 169 7.87 3.99 5.92
C TYR A 169 6.87 4.79 6.77
N GLU A 170 6.02 5.60 6.16
CA GLU A 170 4.99 6.38 6.85
C GLU A 170 3.99 5.47 7.58
N GLU A 171 3.50 4.42 6.91
CA GLU A 171 2.63 3.40 7.52
C GLU A 171 3.27 2.76 8.76
N TRP A 172 4.59 2.53 8.71
CA TRP A 172 5.34 1.98 9.84
C TRP A 172 5.48 2.98 10.99
N MET A 173 5.77 4.25 10.70
CA MET A 173 5.81 5.31 11.73
C MET A 173 4.46 5.46 12.42
N ASP A 174 3.36 5.40 11.67
CA ASP A 174 2.01 5.43 12.25
C ASP A 174 1.71 4.20 13.10
N LEU A 175 2.24 3.04 12.73
CA LEU A 175 2.10 1.82 13.53
C LEU A 175 2.88 1.93 14.84
N GLU A 176 4.10 2.48 14.78
CA GLU A 176 4.93 2.72 15.96
C GLU A 176 4.25 3.71 16.92
N ALA A 177 3.72 4.82 16.41
CA ALA A 177 2.95 5.78 17.19
C ALA A 177 1.71 5.13 17.86
N PHE A 178 1.02 4.24 17.14
CA PHE A 178 -0.11 3.50 17.68
C PHE A 178 0.29 2.62 18.88
N TYR A 179 1.40 1.88 18.78
CA TYR A 179 1.88 1.06 19.91
C TYR A 179 2.30 1.92 21.10
N GLN A 180 3.00 3.04 20.88
CA GLN A 180 3.39 3.96 21.95
C GLN A 180 2.17 4.56 22.68
N GLN A 181 1.14 4.95 21.93
CA GLN A 181 -0.10 5.47 22.51
C GLN A 181 -0.84 4.40 23.32
N GLN A 182 -0.92 3.17 22.80
CA GLN A 182 -1.56 2.06 23.48
C GLN A 182 -0.82 1.69 24.77
N GLU A 183 0.52 1.65 24.74
CA GLU A 183 1.33 1.37 25.92
C GLU A 183 1.16 2.46 27.00
N LYS A 184 1.12 3.73 26.60
CA LYS A 184 0.86 4.84 27.53
C LYS A 184 -0.53 4.72 28.15
N ALA A 185 -1.55 4.45 27.35
CA ALA A 185 -2.92 4.28 27.83
C ALA A 185 -3.05 3.11 28.82
N ASN A 186 -2.40 1.98 28.53
CA ASN A 186 -2.38 0.82 29.44
C ASN A 186 -1.69 1.16 30.77
N LYS A 187 -0.52 1.83 30.74
CA LYS A 187 0.19 2.26 31.96
C LYS A 187 -0.62 3.23 32.80
N ASP A 188 -1.33 4.16 32.17
CA ASP A 188 -2.17 5.14 32.89
C ASP A 188 -3.39 4.45 33.51
N ALA A 189 -3.99 3.46 32.82
CA ALA A 189 -5.07 2.65 33.36
C ALA A 189 -4.62 1.78 34.55
N GLU A 190 -3.47 1.12 34.45
CA GLU A 190 -2.89 0.32 35.54
C GLU A 190 -2.61 1.18 36.79
N LYS A 191 -2.02 2.37 36.61
CA LYS A 191 -1.80 3.31 37.72
C LYS A 191 -3.10 3.79 38.34
N ALA A 192 -4.11 4.08 37.52
CA ALA A 192 -5.42 4.49 38.01
C ALA A 192 -6.08 3.38 38.83
N GLU A 193 -6.00 2.12 38.38
CA GLU A 193 -6.52 0.98 39.13
C GLU A 193 -5.73 0.75 40.43
N GLU A 194 -4.40 0.91 40.40
CA GLU A 194 -3.57 0.82 41.60
C GLU A 194 -3.93 1.89 42.63
N ILE A 195 -4.11 3.15 42.19
CA ILE A 195 -4.56 4.25 43.06
C ILE A 195 -5.95 3.95 43.61
N ARG A 196 -6.88 3.49 42.77
CA ARG A 196 -8.24 3.10 43.17
C ARG A 196 -8.21 1.99 44.24
N ARG A 197 -7.36 0.99 44.06
CA ARG A 197 -7.13 -0.11 45.02
C ARG A 197 -6.53 0.40 46.33
N LYS A 198 -5.55 1.31 46.27
CA LYS A 198 -4.93 1.95 47.46
C LYS A 198 -5.90 2.84 48.22
N LEU A 199 -6.83 3.49 47.54
CA LEU A 199 -7.87 4.34 48.13
C LEU A 199 -9.10 3.55 48.63
N GLY A 200 -9.11 2.21 48.51
CA GLY A 200 -10.19 1.35 49.01
C GLY A 200 -11.49 1.43 48.19
N LEU A 201 -11.46 2.04 47.02
CA LEU A 201 -12.60 2.16 46.10
C LEU A 201 -12.73 0.87 45.29
N LYS A 202 -13.21 -0.22 45.88
CA LYS A 202 -13.53 -1.44 45.13
C LYS A 202 -14.76 -1.22 44.27
#